data_AF-A0A3L7W2M5-F1
#
_entry.id   AF-A0A3L7W2M5-F1
#
_cell.length_a   1.000
_cell.length_b   1.000
_cell.length_c   1.000
_cell.angle_alpha   90.00
_cell.angle_beta   90.00
_cell.angle_gamma   90.00
#
_symmetry.space_group_name_H-M   'P 1'
#
loop_
_entity.id
_entity.type
_entity.pdbx_description
1 polymer ?
#
loop_
_entity_poly.entity_id
_entity_poly.type
_entity_poly.pdbx_seq_one_letter_code
_entity_poly.pdbx_strand_id
1 'polypeptide(L)'
;MITPPFSIWARPFFVTQVDFFAVLFFAAMARFSHTIRATMADEIRLNDEERGFAAGRVLIPRARPGARGQIASVNVSFPGGVPKRPIARTTIGTLGLAGDGQRSKPPVHGGPSKAVCLYGVEQIGRVNADGHDLYPGALGENLTLSGLDLGGLAAGDTLRIGDAAGGPIIELTEPAAPCKNIATCFSDWRIARVSAKVRPEDTRWYARVLREGPVQSGDPVELLDPAATIAAR
;
A
#
# COMPACT_ATOMS: atom_id res chain seq x y z
N MET A 1 -60.35 46.41 44.30
CA MET A 1 -60.94 47.27 43.25
C MET A 1 -59.79 47.74 42.37
N ILE A 2 -59.62 47.11 41.21
CA ILE A 2 -59.93 47.62 39.86
C ILE A 2 -58.66 48.18 39.20
N THR A 3 -58.45 47.72 37.97
CA THR A 3 -57.30 47.75 37.05
C THR A 3 -56.87 49.13 36.55
N PRO A 4 -55.72 49.21 35.85
CA PRO A 4 -55.81 49.51 34.42
C PRO A 4 -54.95 48.57 33.53
N PRO A 5 -55.22 48.55 32.21
CA PRO A 5 -54.72 47.50 31.31
C PRO A 5 -53.34 47.84 30.73
N PHE A 6 -52.41 46.88 30.78
CA PHE A 6 -51.19 46.94 29.96
C PHE A 6 -51.46 46.33 28.60
N SER A 7 -51.23 47.15 27.57
CA SER A 7 -51.46 46.87 26.17
C SER A 7 -50.47 45.85 25.62
N ILE A 8 -50.99 44.85 24.93
CA ILE A 8 -50.23 43.93 24.07
C ILE A 8 -49.86 44.68 22.79
N TRP A 9 -48.56 44.84 22.53
CA TRP A 9 -48.03 45.08 21.19
C TRP A 9 -47.08 43.93 20.85
N ALA A 10 -47.59 42.97 20.07
CA ALA A 10 -46.77 41.99 19.37
C ALA A 10 -45.92 42.73 18.33
N ARG A 11 -44.59 42.65 18.45
CA ARG A 11 -43.68 43.03 17.35
C ARG A 11 -43.57 41.82 16.41
N PRO A 12 -43.74 41.98 15.09
CA PRO A 12 -43.49 40.90 14.17
C PRO A 12 -41.98 40.63 14.12
N PHE A 13 -41.59 39.37 14.35
CA PHE A 13 -40.26 38.90 13.99
C PHE A 13 -40.14 38.98 12.47
N PHE A 14 -39.35 39.95 12.00
CA PHE A 14 -38.84 39.95 10.63
C PHE A 14 -37.91 38.75 10.49
N VAL A 15 -38.40 37.68 9.87
CA VAL A 15 -37.53 36.65 9.29
C VAL A 15 -36.86 37.33 8.10
N THR A 16 -35.65 37.82 8.31
CA THR A 16 -34.84 38.40 7.25
C THR A 16 -34.58 37.34 6.20
N GLN A 17 -35.02 37.64 4.99
CA GLN A 17 -34.84 36.90 3.75
C GLN A 17 -33.36 36.85 3.35
N VAL A 18 -32.53 36.20 4.18
CA VAL A 18 -31.08 36.05 4.00
C VAL A 18 -30.66 34.61 4.30
N ASP A 19 -31.47 33.62 3.92
CA ASP A 19 -31.10 32.22 4.17
C ASP A 19 -31.51 31.25 3.05
N PHE A 20 -31.98 31.76 1.91
CA PHE A 20 -32.21 30.90 0.74
C PHE A 20 -31.03 30.89 -0.23
N PHE A 21 -30.40 32.05 -0.47
CA PHE A 21 -29.25 32.13 -1.37
C PHE A 21 -27.99 31.49 -0.78
N ALA A 22 -27.75 31.59 0.52
CA ALA A 22 -26.58 30.97 1.16
C ALA A 22 -26.68 29.44 1.15
N VAL A 23 -27.86 28.88 1.45
CA VAL A 23 -28.08 27.42 1.44
C VAL A 23 -28.01 26.86 0.01
N LEU A 24 -28.57 27.56 -0.99
CA LEU A 24 -28.42 27.18 -2.40
C LEU A 24 -26.98 27.33 -2.91
N PHE A 25 -26.24 28.36 -2.46
CA PHE A 25 -24.84 28.56 -2.82
C PHE A 25 -23.93 27.49 -2.19
N PHE A 26 -24.12 27.13 -0.92
CA PHE A 26 -23.40 26.04 -0.27
C PHE A 26 -23.77 24.67 -0.85
N ALA A 27 -25.04 24.43 -1.19
CA ALA A 27 -25.45 23.18 -1.85
C ALA A 27 -24.95 23.08 -3.30
N ALA A 28 -24.93 24.20 -4.04
CA ALA A 28 -24.33 24.29 -5.36
C ALA A 28 -22.81 24.13 -5.30
N MET A 29 -22.13 24.70 -4.30
CA MET A 29 -20.69 24.55 -4.09
C MET A 29 -20.30 23.15 -3.60
N ALA A 30 -21.14 22.51 -2.78
CA ALA A 30 -20.96 21.12 -2.39
C ALA A 30 -21.16 20.17 -3.58
N ARG A 31 -22.15 20.41 -4.45
CA ARG A 31 -22.33 19.66 -5.71
C ARG A 31 -21.24 19.98 -6.74
N PHE A 32 -20.76 21.22 -6.82
CA PHE A 32 -19.64 21.61 -7.68
C PHE A 32 -18.33 20.97 -7.21
N SER A 33 -18.10 20.91 -5.89
CA SER A 33 -16.97 20.21 -5.27
C SER A 33 -17.05 18.68 -5.47
N HIS A 34 -18.25 18.09 -5.40
CA HIS A 34 -18.42 16.65 -5.62
C HIS A 34 -18.32 16.26 -7.10
N THR A 35 -18.84 17.08 -8.01
CA THR A 35 -18.75 16.86 -9.46
C THR A 35 -17.31 17.08 -9.94
N ILE A 36 -16.58 18.08 -9.43
CA ILE A 36 -15.15 18.28 -9.72
C ILE A 36 -14.29 17.17 -9.11
N ARG A 37 -14.60 16.67 -7.91
CA ARG A 37 -13.89 15.51 -7.32
C ARG A 37 -14.14 14.21 -8.07
N ALA A 38 -15.34 14.01 -8.62
CA ALA A 38 -15.67 12.80 -9.38
C ALA A 38 -15.10 12.85 -10.80
N THR A 39 -15.08 14.02 -11.45
CA THR A 39 -14.55 14.17 -12.81
C THR A 39 -13.02 14.28 -12.85
N MET A 40 -12.37 14.92 -11.87
CA MET A 40 -10.90 14.95 -11.81
C MET A 40 -10.27 13.60 -11.40
N ALA A 41 -10.95 12.78 -10.59
CA ALA A 41 -10.39 11.51 -10.12
C ALA A 41 -10.32 10.41 -11.21
N ASP A 42 -11.08 10.59 -12.30
CA ASP A 42 -11.11 9.66 -13.44
C ASP A 42 -10.32 10.22 -14.64
N GLU A 43 -10.23 11.54 -14.85
CA GLU A 43 -9.34 12.14 -15.87
C GLU A 43 -7.84 12.12 -15.49
N ILE A 44 -7.51 12.18 -14.19
CA ILE A 44 -6.13 12.00 -13.71
C ILE A 44 -5.66 10.54 -13.85
N ARG A 45 -6.56 9.60 -14.17
CA ARG A 45 -6.34 8.17 -13.91
C ARG A 45 -5.73 7.33 -15.02
N LEU A 46 -5.55 7.83 -16.24
CA LEU A 46 -4.99 7.02 -17.34
C LEU A 46 -4.02 7.76 -18.29
N ASN A 47 -3.97 9.10 -18.28
CA ASN A 47 -3.13 9.85 -19.21
C ASN A 47 -1.66 10.02 -18.77
N ASP A 48 -1.32 9.66 -17.53
CA ASP A 48 0.05 9.74 -16.99
C ASP A 48 0.91 8.51 -17.37
N GLU A 49 0.30 7.44 -17.91
CA GLU A 49 0.98 6.18 -18.22
C GLU A 49 1.98 6.30 -19.39
N GLU A 50 1.80 7.23 -20.33
CA GLU A 50 2.62 7.28 -21.55
C GLU A 50 3.67 8.41 -21.59
N ARG A 51 3.47 9.54 -20.90
CA ARG A 51 4.30 10.75 -21.14
C ARG A 51 5.39 11.02 -20.10
N GLY A 52 5.30 10.48 -18.89
CA GLY A 52 6.23 10.82 -17.79
C GLY A 52 7.21 9.74 -17.34
N PHE A 53 6.86 8.46 -17.48
CA PHE A 53 7.61 7.36 -16.84
C PHE A 53 8.32 6.41 -17.82
N ALA A 54 8.11 6.58 -19.13
CA ALA A 54 8.75 5.75 -20.15
C ALA A 54 10.25 6.10 -20.34
N ALA A 55 10.66 7.34 -20.06
CA ALA A 55 12.06 7.74 -20.04
C ALA A 55 12.71 7.32 -18.71
N GLY A 56 13.80 6.54 -18.76
CA GLY A 56 14.64 6.28 -17.58
C GLY A 56 14.34 5.02 -16.76
N ARG A 57 13.77 3.95 -17.37
CA ARG A 57 13.73 2.63 -16.70
C ARG A 57 15.14 2.20 -16.29
N VAL A 58 15.27 1.68 -15.06
CA VAL A 58 16.52 1.12 -14.58
C VAL A 58 16.53 -0.37 -14.91
N LEU A 59 17.54 -0.82 -15.67
CA LEU A 59 17.72 -2.24 -15.92
C LEU A 59 18.25 -2.91 -14.65
N ILE A 60 17.41 -3.72 -14.00
CA ILE A 60 17.82 -4.58 -12.89
C ILE A 60 18.11 -5.98 -13.45
N PRO A 61 19.35 -6.49 -13.33
CA PRO A 61 19.66 -7.85 -13.75
C PRO A 61 18.81 -8.89 -13.01
N ARG A 62 18.47 -10.01 -13.66
CA ARG A 62 17.84 -11.15 -12.98
C ARG A 62 18.75 -11.63 -11.84
N ALA A 63 18.16 -11.78 -10.67
CA ALA A 63 18.85 -12.38 -9.53
C ALA A 63 19.19 -13.84 -9.85
N ARG A 64 20.33 -14.30 -9.34
CA ARG A 64 20.79 -15.68 -9.49
C ARG A 64 20.52 -16.46 -8.20
N PRO A 65 20.29 -17.78 -8.27
CA PRO A 65 20.27 -18.62 -7.08
C PRO A 65 21.48 -18.36 -6.19
N GLY A 66 21.24 -18.30 -4.87
CA GLY A 66 22.23 -17.91 -3.87
C GLY A 66 22.40 -16.40 -3.70
N ALA A 67 21.69 -15.55 -4.45
CA ALA A 67 21.64 -14.12 -4.17
C ALA A 67 21.08 -13.89 -2.76
N ARG A 68 21.74 -13.02 -1.99
CA ARG A 68 21.45 -12.79 -0.57
C ARG A 68 21.02 -11.36 -0.30
N GLY A 69 20.17 -11.22 0.70
CA GLY A 69 19.81 -9.96 1.33
C GLY A 69 19.46 -10.22 2.80
N GLN A 70 18.70 -9.31 3.38
CA GLN A 70 18.18 -9.44 4.74
C GLN A 70 16.86 -8.68 4.90
N ILE A 71 16.09 -9.01 5.92
CA ILE A 71 14.92 -8.23 6.32
C ILE A 71 15.40 -6.91 6.94
N ALA A 72 15.11 -5.79 6.28
CA ALA A 72 15.31 -4.46 6.84
C ALA A 72 14.22 -4.09 7.84
N SER A 73 12.97 -4.50 7.58
CA SER A 73 11.83 -4.28 8.49
C SER A 73 10.77 -5.35 8.35
N VAL A 74 10.19 -5.76 9.49
CA VAL A 74 8.96 -6.55 9.56
C VAL A 74 7.83 -5.59 9.91
N ASN A 75 6.79 -5.52 9.07
CA ASN A 75 5.69 -4.57 9.24
C ASN A 75 4.34 -5.28 9.32
N VAL A 76 3.51 -4.88 10.28
CA VAL A 76 2.13 -5.37 10.45
C VAL A 76 1.16 -4.23 10.70
N SER A 77 -0.12 -4.45 10.46
CA SER A 77 -1.18 -3.52 10.85
C SER A 77 -2.39 -4.30 11.34
N PHE A 78 -2.90 -3.97 12.52
CA PHE A 78 -4.14 -4.54 13.05
C PHE A 78 -5.18 -3.43 13.28
N PRO A 79 -6.44 -3.58 12.81
CA PRO A 79 -7.02 -4.73 12.10
C PRO A 79 -6.70 -4.77 10.59
N GLY A 80 -5.67 -4.05 10.15
CA GLY A 80 -5.24 -3.95 8.75
C GLY A 80 -5.21 -2.52 8.25
N GLY A 81 -4.64 -2.33 7.06
CA GLY A 81 -4.53 -1.02 6.42
C GLY A 81 -3.08 -0.63 6.11
N VAL A 82 -2.93 0.60 5.66
CA VAL A 82 -1.65 1.21 5.26
C VAL A 82 -1.54 2.56 6.01
N PRO A 83 -0.35 2.95 6.51
CA PRO A 83 0.90 2.18 6.49
C PRO A 83 0.89 1.01 7.50
N LYS A 84 1.72 0.01 7.25
CA LYS A 84 2.05 -1.02 8.24
C LYS A 84 3.18 -0.53 9.13
N ARG A 85 3.13 -0.85 10.42
CA ARG A 85 4.11 -0.36 11.41
C ARG A 85 5.19 -1.41 11.67
N PRO A 86 6.45 -0.99 11.86
CA PRO A 86 7.54 -1.90 12.14
C PRO A 86 7.36 -2.60 13.49
N ILE A 87 7.71 -3.87 13.55
CA ILE A 87 7.80 -4.69 14.75
C ILE A 87 9.12 -5.46 14.77
N ALA A 88 9.58 -5.87 15.95
CA ALA A 88 10.87 -6.54 16.08
C ALA A 88 10.87 -7.94 15.42
N ARG A 89 9.81 -8.72 15.64
CA ARG A 89 9.67 -10.11 15.19
C ARG A 89 8.22 -10.54 15.08
N THR A 90 7.93 -11.55 14.26
CA THR A 90 6.64 -12.26 14.21
C THR A 90 6.80 -13.65 13.58
N THR A 91 5.69 -14.34 13.35
CA THR A 91 5.64 -15.61 12.61
C THR A 91 4.92 -15.40 11.29
N ILE A 92 5.49 -15.94 10.21
CA ILE A 92 4.84 -16.05 8.91
C ILE A 92 4.04 -17.35 8.88
N GLY A 93 2.72 -17.23 8.72
CA GLY A 93 1.81 -18.34 8.48
C GLY A 93 1.24 -18.34 7.06
N THR A 94 0.62 -19.43 6.66
CA THR A 94 0.01 -19.66 5.33
C THR A 94 -1.05 -18.63 4.92
N LEU A 95 -1.62 -17.90 5.88
CA LEU A 95 -2.60 -16.84 5.64
C LEU A 95 -2.05 -15.42 5.87
N GLY A 96 -0.80 -15.30 6.31
CA GLY A 96 -0.12 -14.03 6.54
C GLY A 96 0.68 -13.99 7.83
N LEU A 97 1.18 -12.81 8.18
CA LEU A 97 1.98 -12.60 9.39
C LEU A 97 1.07 -12.53 10.62
N ALA A 98 1.48 -13.17 11.71
CA ALA A 98 0.79 -13.01 12.99
C ALA A 98 0.80 -11.52 13.41
N GLY A 99 -0.37 -11.02 13.81
CA GLY A 99 -0.57 -9.60 14.15
C GLY A 99 -0.87 -8.69 12.95
N ASP A 100 -0.86 -9.19 11.71
CA ASP A 100 -1.34 -8.45 10.54
C ASP A 100 -2.81 -8.78 10.24
N GLY A 101 -3.61 -7.74 10.04
CA GLY A 101 -5.01 -7.84 9.65
C GLY A 101 -5.24 -7.46 8.19
N GLN A 102 -6.32 -7.97 7.62
CA GLN A 102 -6.76 -7.65 6.26
C GLN A 102 -8.15 -7.00 6.34
N ARG A 103 -8.22 -5.68 6.13
CA ARG A 103 -9.50 -4.94 6.12
C ARG A 103 -10.38 -5.29 4.91
N SER A 104 -9.78 -5.77 3.83
CA SER A 104 -10.49 -6.22 2.63
C SER A 104 -10.53 -7.74 2.59
N LYS A 105 -11.70 -8.31 2.33
CA LYS A 105 -11.87 -9.78 2.27
C LYS A 105 -11.19 -10.37 1.03
N PRO A 106 -10.68 -11.61 1.09
CA PRO A 106 -10.23 -12.35 -0.09
C PRO A 106 -11.31 -12.36 -1.19
N PRO A 107 -10.95 -12.32 -2.49
CA PRO A 107 -9.60 -12.50 -3.06
C PRO A 107 -8.86 -11.19 -3.40
N VAL A 108 -9.44 -10.03 -3.08
CA VAL A 108 -8.92 -8.72 -3.50
C VAL A 108 -7.57 -8.44 -2.84
N HIS A 109 -7.49 -8.65 -1.52
CA HIS A 109 -6.25 -8.62 -0.74
C HIS A 109 -6.16 -9.86 0.15
N GLY A 110 -4.95 -10.39 0.32
CA GLY A 110 -4.70 -11.59 1.13
C GLY A 110 -5.14 -12.90 0.47
N GLY A 111 -5.23 -13.95 1.28
CA GLY A 111 -5.43 -15.33 0.84
C GLY A 111 -4.10 -16.08 0.63
N PRO A 112 -4.12 -17.41 0.44
CA PRO A 112 -2.91 -18.23 0.45
C PRO A 112 -1.87 -17.84 -0.62
N SER A 113 -2.29 -17.28 -1.77
CA SER A 113 -1.39 -16.80 -2.81
C SER A 113 -0.82 -15.39 -2.56
N LYS A 114 -1.35 -14.65 -1.58
CA LYS A 114 -0.99 -13.27 -1.24
C LYS A 114 -0.77 -13.12 0.26
N ALA A 115 -0.24 -14.17 0.90
CA ALA A 115 -0.06 -14.22 2.33
C ALA A 115 0.96 -13.17 2.82
N VAL A 116 2.02 -12.95 2.04
CA VAL A 116 3.07 -11.98 2.38
C VAL A 116 3.21 -10.97 1.25
N CYS A 117 3.30 -9.68 1.59
CA CYS A 117 3.68 -8.63 0.65
C CYS A 117 5.12 -8.18 0.91
N LEU A 118 5.91 -8.02 -0.14
CA LEU A 118 7.33 -7.68 -0.12
C LEU A 118 7.59 -6.35 -0.82
N TYR A 119 8.51 -5.58 -0.26
CA TYR A 119 9.15 -4.44 -0.93
C TYR A 119 10.63 -4.37 -0.58
N GLY A 120 11.42 -3.53 -1.25
CA GLY A 120 12.86 -3.43 -1.02
C GLY A 120 13.31 -2.01 -0.74
N VAL A 121 14.38 -1.88 0.05
CA VAL A 121 15.04 -0.60 0.35
C VAL A 121 15.58 0.04 -0.93
N GLU A 122 16.03 -0.76 -1.89
CA GLU A 122 16.49 -0.33 -3.21
C GLU A 122 15.37 0.35 -4.00
N GLN A 123 14.18 -0.26 -4.03
CA GLN A 123 12.98 0.33 -4.65
C GLN A 123 12.57 1.63 -3.94
N ILE A 124 12.54 1.63 -2.60
CA ILE A 124 12.23 2.83 -1.80
C ILE A 124 13.18 3.96 -2.19
N GLY A 125 14.48 3.70 -2.25
CA GLY A 125 15.49 4.69 -2.64
C GLY A 125 15.26 5.26 -4.03
N ARG A 126 14.95 4.41 -5.02
CA ARG A 126 14.65 4.86 -6.40
C ARG A 126 13.39 5.70 -6.49
N VAL A 127 12.32 5.30 -5.80
CA VAL A 127 11.07 6.05 -5.81
C VAL A 127 11.21 7.38 -5.06
N ASN A 128 11.98 7.41 -3.96
CA ASN A 128 12.23 8.66 -3.22
C ASN A 128 13.14 9.62 -3.99
N ALA A 129 14.06 9.12 -4.83
CA ALA A 129 14.86 9.96 -5.72
C ALA A 129 14.01 10.75 -6.72
N ASP A 130 12.79 10.28 -7.02
CA ASP A 130 11.80 10.98 -7.85
C ASP A 130 10.96 12.01 -7.05
N GLY A 131 11.30 12.27 -5.78
CA GLY A 131 10.64 13.26 -4.92
C GLY A 131 9.44 12.74 -4.13
N HIS A 132 9.35 11.43 -3.92
CA HIS A 132 8.36 10.78 -3.06
C HIS A 132 8.90 10.51 -1.65
N ASP A 133 8.01 10.22 -0.69
CA ASP A 133 8.36 9.99 0.72
C ASP A 133 7.93 8.60 1.17
N LEU A 134 8.62 7.58 0.65
CA LEU A 134 8.45 6.19 1.04
C LEU A 134 9.41 5.81 2.16
N TYR A 135 8.92 4.95 3.04
CA TYR A 135 9.66 4.33 4.13
C TYR A 135 9.19 2.88 4.33
N PRO A 136 9.91 2.03 5.07
CA PRO A 136 9.47 0.66 5.33
C PRO A 136 8.06 0.60 5.91
N GLY A 137 7.19 -0.19 5.28
CA GLY A 137 5.77 -0.34 5.61
C GLY A 137 4.84 0.71 5.00
N ALA A 138 5.37 1.75 4.35
CA ALA A 138 4.59 2.85 3.78
C ALA A 138 3.60 2.36 2.72
N LEU A 139 3.99 1.35 1.93
CA LEU A 139 3.13 0.78 0.89
C LEU A 139 2.32 -0.42 1.40
N GLY A 140 2.35 -0.71 2.70
CA GLY A 140 1.62 -1.84 3.29
C GLY A 140 2.27 -3.20 3.04
N GLU A 141 3.53 -3.24 2.64
CA GLU A 141 4.31 -4.46 2.59
C GLU A 141 4.52 -5.03 4.00
N ASN A 142 4.58 -6.35 4.10
CA ASN A 142 4.87 -7.05 5.34
C ASN A 142 6.37 -7.14 5.61
N LEU A 143 7.17 -7.34 4.57
CA LEU A 143 8.61 -7.46 4.67
C LEU A 143 9.26 -6.43 3.74
N THR A 144 10.07 -5.55 4.33
CA THR A 144 10.96 -4.69 3.56
C THR A 144 12.34 -5.34 3.55
N LEU A 145 12.85 -5.70 2.38
CA LEU A 145 14.14 -6.36 2.20
C LEU A 145 15.25 -5.36 1.86
N SER A 146 16.50 -5.75 2.07
CA SER A 146 17.68 -4.99 1.65
C SER A 146 18.78 -5.94 1.19
N GLY A 147 19.62 -5.49 0.25
CA GLY A 147 20.69 -6.29 -0.36
C GLY A 147 20.22 -7.23 -1.48
N LEU A 148 18.90 -7.41 -1.63
CA LEU A 148 18.28 -8.23 -2.67
C LEU A 148 17.23 -7.39 -3.41
N ASP A 149 17.58 -6.88 -4.59
CA ASP A 149 16.67 -6.06 -5.38
C ASP A 149 15.55 -6.90 -5.99
N LEU A 150 14.31 -6.67 -5.52
CA LEU A 150 13.12 -7.39 -5.99
C LEU A 150 12.78 -7.13 -7.47
N GLY A 151 13.33 -6.08 -8.09
CA GLY A 151 13.17 -5.81 -9.53
C GLY A 151 13.88 -6.84 -10.40
N GLY A 152 14.85 -7.57 -9.82
CA GLY A 152 15.52 -8.70 -10.44
C GLY A 152 14.81 -10.04 -10.19
N LEU A 153 13.68 -10.07 -9.47
CA LEU A 153 12.91 -11.28 -9.14
C LEU A 153 11.70 -11.47 -10.07
N ALA A 154 11.14 -12.69 -10.07
CA ALA A 154 10.02 -13.10 -10.92
C ALA A 154 9.09 -14.06 -10.16
N ALA A 155 7.87 -14.22 -10.66
CA ALA A 155 6.93 -15.21 -10.16
C ALA A 155 7.55 -16.63 -10.20
N GLY A 156 7.36 -17.40 -9.13
CA GLY A 156 7.97 -18.72 -8.93
C GLY A 156 9.34 -18.68 -8.25
N ASP A 157 10.02 -17.54 -8.19
CA ASP A 157 11.25 -17.40 -7.38
C ASP A 157 10.90 -17.66 -5.91
N THR A 158 11.76 -18.40 -5.22
CA THR A 158 11.52 -18.82 -3.84
C THR A 158 12.58 -18.24 -2.92
N LEU A 159 12.15 -17.63 -1.83
CA LEU A 159 13.02 -17.01 -0.84
C LEU A 159 12.99 -17.82 0.44
N ARG A 160 14.17 -18.17 0.94
CA ARG A 160 14.36 -18.70 2.29
C ARG A 160 14.77 -17.57 3.21
N ILE A 161 14.13 -17.48 4.38
CA ILE A 161 14.31 -16.40 5.33
C ILE A 161 14.80 -16.99 6.65
N GLY A 162 15.78 -16.35 7.28
CA GLY A 162 16.29 -16.75 8.58
C GLY A 162 17.06 -18.08 8.54
N ASP A 163 16.92 -18.86 9.62
CA ASP A 163 17.58 -20.15 9.79
C ASP A 163 17.18 -21.15 8.69
N ALA A 164 18.16 -21.90 8.17
CA ALA A 164 17.92 -22.92 7.16
C ALA A 164 16.99 -24.03 7.68
N ALA A 165 17.10 -24.39 8.97
CA ALA A 165 16.34 -25.49 9.56
C ALA A 165 14.89 -25.10 9.94
N GLY A 166 14.68 -23.89 10.48
CA GLY A 166 13.39 -23.48 11.03
C GLY A 166 12.77 -22.22 10.42
N GLY A 167 13.47 -21.53 9.52
CA GLY A 167 13.01 -20.29 8.92
C GLY A 167 12.01 -20.51 7.78
N PRO A 168 11.14 -19.53 7.48
CA PRO A 168 10.11 -19.70 6.47
C PRO A 168 10.68 -19.76 5.06
N ILE A 169 9.91 -20.41 4.19
CA ILE A 169 10.14 -20.44 2.74
C ILE A 169 8.90 -19.86 2.08
N ILE A 170 9.10 -18.83 1.25
CA ILE A 170 8.02 -18.13 0.54
C ILE A 170 8.28 -18.16 -0.97
N GLU A 171 7.23 -18.30 -1.77
CA GLU A 171 7.31 -18.28 -3.24
C GLU A 171 6.58 -17.05 -3.76
N LEU A 172 7.25 -16.27 -4.62
CA LEU A 172 6.66 -15.12 -5.27
C LEU A 172 5.54 -15.54 -6.22
N THR A 173 4.39 -14.90 -6.13
CA THR A 173 3.20 -15.29 -6.89
C THR A 173 2.90 -14.32 -8.00
N GLU A 174 2.68 -13.05 -7.65
CA GLU A 174 2.34 -12.00 -8.61
C GLU A 174 2.78 -10.62 -8.11
N PRO A 175 3.01 -9.65 -9.01
CA PRO A 175 3.21 -8.26 -8.63
C PRO A 175 1.98 -7.68 -7.91
N ALA A 176 2.21 -6.90 -6.84
CA ALA A 176 1.15 -6.29 -6.08
C ALA A 176 0.70 -4.96 -6.71
N ALA A 177 -0.47 -4.97 -7.35
CA ALA A 177 -1.05 -3.80 -7.98
C ALA A 177 -1.17 -2.60 -7.01
N PRO A 178 -0.86 -1.37 -7.46
CA PRO A 178 -1.10 -0.17 -6.68
C PRO A 178 -2.59 0.02 -6.38
N CYS A 179 -2.92 0.57 -5.21
CA CYS A 179 -4.30 0.83 -4.80
C CYS A 179 -4.46 2.25 -4.24
N LYS A 180 -5.70 2.70 -4.05
CA LYS A 180 -5.96 4.07 -3.54
C LYS A 180 -5.42 4.30 -2.12
N ASN A 181 -5.21 3.23 -1.34
CA ASN A 181 -4.78 3.35 0.06
C ASN A 181 -3.32 3.79 0.22
N ILE A 182 -2.48 3.63 -0.81
CA ILE A 182 -1.07 4.05 -0.78
C ILE A 182 -0.88 5.44 -1.39
N ALA A 183 -1.96 6.10 -1.83
CA ALA A 183 -1.84 7.26 -2.69
C ALA A 183 -1.24 8.49 -2.00
N THR A 184 -1.45 8.62 -0.68
CA THR A 184 -0.87 9.67 0.14
C THR A 184 0.65 9.57 0.28
N CYS A 185 1.24 8.43 -0.07
CA CYS A 185 2.70 8.25 -0.07
C CYS A 185 3.37 8.83 -1.33
N PHE A 186 2.59 9.25 -2.33
CA PHE A 186 3.10 9.76 -3.60
C PHE A 186 2.73 11.22 -3.79
N SER A 187 3.74 12.06 -3.99
CA SER A 187 3.63 13.41 -4.53
C SER A 187 2.75 13.41 -5.79
N ASP A 188 1.82 14.36 -5.85
CA ASP A 188 0.82 14.52 -6.91
C ASP A 188 -0.03 13.26 -7.20
N TRP A 189 -0.19 12.37 -6.21
CA TRP A 189 -0.99 11.15 -6.34
C TRP A 189 -0.51 10.23 -7.47
N ARG A 190 0.79 10.24 -7.80
CA ARG A 190 1.38 9.48 -8.91
C ARG A 190 1.60 8.00 -8.58
N ILE A 191 0.55 7.32 -8.14
CA ILE A 191 0.57 5.92 -7.66
C ILE A 191 1.05 4.93 -8.74
N ALA A 192 0.84 5.25 -10.02
CA ALA A 192 1.28 4.43 -11.14
C ALA A 192 2.80 4.21 -11.16
N ARG A 193 3.58 5.02 -10.42
CA ARG A 193 5.03 4.92 -10.29
C ARG A 193 5.52 3.55 -9.79
N VAL A 194 4.73 2.83 -9.02
CA VAL A 194 5.06 1.46 -8.51
C VAL A 194 4.27 0.36 -9.22
N SER A 195 3.57 0.70 -10.30
CA SER A 195 2.84 -0.25 -11.13
C SER A 195 3.82 -1.10 -11.95
N ALA A 196 3.63 -2.42 -11.93
CA ALA A 196 4.43 -3.33 -12.76
C ALA A 196 4.31 -3.04 -14.27
N LYS A 197 3.23 -2.41 -14.73
CA LYS A 197 3.04 -2.00 -16.13
C LYS A 197 3.93 -0.82 -16.53
N VAL A 198 4.20 0.06 -15.57
CA VAL A 198 4.93 1.32 -15.81
C VAL A 198 6.40 1.12 -15.45
N ARG A 199 6.67 0.66 -14.23
CA ARG A 199 8.00 0.48 -13.61
C ARG A 199 8.10 -0.91 -12.97
N PRO A 200 8.27 -1.98 -13.78
CA PRO A 200 8.36 -3.35 -13.26
C PRO A 200 9.47 -3.54 -12.22
N GLU A 201 10.55 -2.77 -12.29
CA GLU A 201 11.67 -2.82 -11.35
C GLU A 201 11.33 -2.31 -9.93
N ASP A 202 10.28 -1.49 -9.82
CA ASP A 202 9.87 -0.81 -8.58
C ASP A 202 8.54 -1.33 -8.03
N THR A 203 8.10 -2.48 -8.53
CA THR A 203 6.86 -3.10 -8.09
C THR A 203 7.04 -3.89 -6.79
N ARG A 204 5.98 -3.93 -5.99
CA ARG A 204 5.87 -4.82 -4.83
C ARG A 204 5.56 -6.24 -5.29
N TRP A 205 5.87 -7.22 -4.46
CA TRP A 205 5.54 -8.62 -4.73
C TRP A 205 4.57 -9.18 -3.69
N TYR A 206 3.65 -10.02 -4.13
CA TYR A 206 2.98 -10.98 -3.26
C TYR A 206 3.72 -12.30 -3.27
N ALA A 207 3.60 -13.03 -2.16
CA ALA A 207 4.13 -14.36 -2.01
C ALA A 207 3.15 -15.28 -1.26
N ARG A 208 3.20 -16.57 -1.59
CA ARG A 208 2.61 -17.65 -0.81
C ARG A 208 3.65 -18.22 0.14
N VAL A 209 3.20 -18.87 1.20
CA VAL A 209 4.08 -19.51 2.18
C VAL A 209 4.13 -21.01 1.87
N LEU A 210 5.33 -21.51 1.60
CA LEU A 210 5.61 -22.93 1.42
C LEU A 210 5.98 -23.59 2.75
N ARG A 211 6.70 -22.87 3.61
CA ARG A 211 7.04 -23.28 4.97
C ARG A 211 6.82 -22.11 5.92
N GLU A 212 6.02 -22.32 6.96
CA GLU A 212 5.80 -21.35 8.03
C GLU A 212 7.05 -21.22 8.91
N GLY A 213 7.20 -20.09 9.61
CA GLY A 213 8.33 -19.91 10.51
C GLY A 213 8.44 -18.51 11.10
N PRO A 214 9.28 -18.35 12.14
CA PRO A 214 9.56 -17.06 12.74
C PRO A 214 10.41 -16.19 11.82
N VAL A 215 10.21 -14.88 11.91
CA VAL A 215 11.04 -13.86 11.26
C VAL A 215 11.27 -12.68 12.19
N GLN A 216 12.40 -12.02 12.02
CA GLN A 216 12.75 -10.76 12.67
C GLN A 216 13.56 -9.87 11.74
N SER A 217 13.67 -8.60 12.09
CA SER A 217 14.57 -7.68 11.38
C SER A 217 16.02 -8.17 11.50
N GLY A 218 16.77 -8.08 10.40
CA GLY A 218 18.14 -8.59 10.29
C GLY A 218 18.25 -10.05 9.84
N ASP A 219 17.15 -10.80 9.76
CA ASP A 219 17.21 -12.19 9.27
C ASP A 219 17.70 -12.23 7.81
N PRO A 220 18.63 -13.15 7.48
CA PRO A 220 19.12 -13.30 6.12
C PRO A 220 18.00 -13.78 5.20
N VAL A 221 18.04 -13.32 3.96
CA VAL A 221 17.15 -13.77 2.88
C VAL A 221 18.01 -14.32 1.75
N GLU A 222 17.65 -15.48 1.23
CA GLU A 222 18.35 -16.12 0.11
C GLU A 222 17.36 -16.56 -0.97
N LEU A 223 17.69 -16.22 -2.22
CA LEU A 223 17.02 -16.79 -3.39
C LEU A 223 17.46 -18.24 -3.57
N LEU A 224 16.51 -19.17 -3.47
CA LEU A 224 16.75 -20.60 -3.64
C LEU A 224 16.94 -20.96 -5.12
N ASP A 225 17.64 -22.07 -5.34
CA ASP A 225 17.70 -22.68 -6.65
C ASP A 225 16.38 -23.44 -6.97
N PRO A 226 16.08 -23.68 -8.26
CA PRO A 226 14.85 -24.37 -8.64
C PRO A 226 14.68 -25.77 -8.04
N ALA A 227 15.75 -26.53 -7.77
CA ALA A 227 15.64 -27.84 -7.16
C ALA A 227 15.22 -27.75 -5.68
N ALA A 228 15.81 -26.81 -4.92
CA ALA A 228 15.37 -26.53 -3.55
C ALA A 228 13.94 -25.98 -3.49
N THR A 229 13.51 -25.19 -4.49
CA THR A 229 12.11 -24.76 -4.62
C THR A 229 11.16 -25.94 -4.75
N ILE A 230 11.47 -26.92 -5.59
CA ILE A 230 10.62 -28.11 -5.79
C ILE A 230 10.48 -28.90 -4.49
N ALA A 231 11.58 -29.07 -3.74
CA ALA A 231 11.57 -29.80 -2.47
C ALA A 231 10.76 -29.10 -1.36
N ALA A 232 10.52 -27.78 -1.49
CA ALA A 232 9.77 -27.00 -0.51
C ALA A 232 8.25 -26.99 -0.76
N ARG A 233 7.78 -27.44 -1.94
CA ARG A 233 6.36 -27.51 -2.29
C ARG A 233 5.74 -28.83 -1.84
#